data_AF-A0A502LFJ4-F1
#
_entry.id   AF-A0A502LFJ4-F1
#
_cell.length_a   1.000
_cell.length_b   1.000
_cell.length_c   1.000
_cell.angle_alpha   90.00
_cell.angle_beta   90.00
_cell.angle_gamma   90.00
#
_symmetry.space_group_name_H-M   'P 1'
#
loop_
_entity.id
_entity.type
_entity.pdbx_description
1 polymer ?
#
loop_
_entity_poly.entity_id
_entity_poly.type
_entity_poly.pdbx_seq_one_letter_code
_entity_poly.pdbx_strand_id
1 'polypeptide(L)'
;MATFNKILSPMYSAIAVYSRQEDGSINAKYVLGTGTDNDGAVTDFTPIISEYKWIEPTAAKSILGQPLTQDDIGKTTEEIDLDRIYAYLKEQGQIVI
;
A
#
# COMPACT_ATOMS: atom_id res chain seq x y z
N MET A 1 -23.98 -21.62 2.79
CA MET A 1 -23.16 -21.19 3.95
C MET A 1 -21.71 -21.30 3.50
N ALA A 2 -20.88 -20.27 3.69
CA ALA A 2 -19.47 -20.36 3.33
C ALA A 2 -18.70 -21.20 4.36
N THR A 3 -17.83 -22.09 3.91
CA THR A 3 -16.87 -22.78 4.78
C THR A 3 -15.57 -22.00 4.77
N PHE A 4 -15.12 -21.56 5.94
CA PHE A 4 -13.88 -20.79 6.07
C PHE A 4 -12.74 -21.71 6.49
N ASN A 5 -11.59 -21.55 5.84
CA ASN A 5 -10.36 -22.21 6.23
C ASN A 5 -9.45 -21.22 6.95
N LYS A 6 -8.87 -21.62 8.08
CA LYS A 6 -7.95 -20.76 8.85
C LYS A 6 -6.58 -20.73 8.17
N ILE A 7 -6.07 -19.53 7.91
CA ILE A 7 -4.67 -19.31 7.54
C ILE A 7 -3.87 -19.19 8.84
N LEU A 8 -2.82 -20.01 8.99
CA LEU A 8 -1.96 -20.01 10.19
C LEU A 8 -0.73 -19.10 10.05
N SER A 9 -0.34 -18.80 8.81
CA SER A 9 0.78 -17.91 8.51
C SER A 9 0.39 -16.44 8.69
N PRO A 10 1.32 -15.57 9.13
CA PRO A 10 1.10 -14.13 9.14
C PRO A 10 0.75 -13.60 7.74
N MET A 11 -0.14 -12.62 7.71
CA MET A 11 -0.56 -11.92 6.51
C MET A 11 0.08 -10.53 6.47
N TYR A 12 0.60 -10.15 5.31
CA TYR A 12 1.24 -8.87 5.06
C TYR A 12 0.59 -8.20 3.86
N SER A 13 0.58 -6.87 3.87
CA SER A 13 0.14 -6.10 2.71
C SER A 13 1.02 -4.89 2.43
N ALA A 14 1.05 -4.48 1.17
CA ALA A 14 1.83 -3.35 0.70
C ALA A 14 1.18 -2.71 -0.52
N ILE A 15 1.59 -1.48 -0.83
CA ILE A 15 1.50 -0.96 -2.20
C ILE A 15 2.77 -1.43 -2.91
N ALA A 16 2.64 -2.37 -3.85
CA ALA A 16 3.78 -2.96 -4.53
C ALA A 16 4.38 -2.03 -5.60
N VAL A 17 3.53 -1.22 -6.23
CA VAL A 17 3.91 -0.22 -7.23
C VAL A 17 2.76 0.77 -7.37
N TYR A 18 3.05 1.99 -7.78
CA TYR A 18 2.04 2.93 -8.24
C TYR A 18 2.45 3.58 -9.56
N SER A 19 1.47 4.11 -10.30
CA SER A 19 1.71 4.90 -11.50
C SER A 19 0.84 6.14 -11.48
N ARG A 20 1.44 7.28 -11.83
CA ARG A 20 0.73 8.55 -12.00
C ARG A 20 0.31 8.70 -13.45
N GLN A 21 -0.96 9.03 -13.66
CA GLN A 21 -1.52 9.24 -15.00
C GLN A 21 -1.35 10.69 -15.45
N GLU A 22 -1.61 10.97 -16.73
CA GLU A 22 -1.49 12.31 -17.31
C GLU A 22 -2.37 13.36 -16.63
N ASP A 23 -3.56 12.96 -16.18
CA ASP A 23 -4.50 13.83 -15.44
C ASP A 23 -4.08 14.05 -13.97
N GLY A 24 -3.02 13.38 -13.51
CA GLY A 24 -2.51 13.45 -12.16
C GLY A 24 -3.14 12.46 -11.18
N SER A 25 -4.08 11.61 -11.62
CA SER A 25 -4.58 10.48 -10.83
C SER A 25 -3.48 9.45 -10.56
N ILE A 26 -3.71 8.59 -9.57
CA ILE A 26 -2.79 7.51 -9.21
C ILE A 26 -3.51 6.17 -9.36
N ASN A 27 -2.84 5.22 -10.00
CA ASN A 27 -3.20 3.81 -9.98
C ASN A 27 -2.18 3.04 -9.14
N ALA A 28 -2.59 2.53 -7.99
CA ALA A 28 -1.74 1.86 -7.00
C ALA A 28 -2.06 0.36 -6.93
N LYS A 29 -1.05 -0.50 -7.06
CA LYS A 29 -1.20 -1.95 -6.92
C LYS A 29 -1.08 -2.34 -5.45
N TYR A 30 -2.22 -2.58 -4.81
CA TYR A 30 -2.29 -3.17 -3.48
C TYR A 30 -2.11 -4.69 -3.56
N VAL A 31 -1.25 -5.23 -2.70
CA VAL A 31 -1.03 -6.68 -2.58
C VAL A 31 -1.27 -7.11 -1.14
N LEU A 32 -1.89 -8.28 -0.99
CA LEU A 32 -2.11 -8.96 0.28
C LEU A 32 -1.63 -10.40 0.12
N GLY A 33 -0.80 -10.88 1.03
CA GLY A 33 -0.18 -12.20 0.91
C GLY A 33 0.49 -12.67 2.18
N THR A 34 1.25 -13.74 2.07
CA THR A 34 2.05 -14.31 3.16
C THR A 34 3.53 -14.12 2.88
N GLY A 35 4.36 -14.10 3.91
CA GLY A 35 5.82 -14.04 3.80
C GLY A 35 6.48 -14.56 5.08
N THR A 36 7.80 -14.58 5.06
CA THR A 36 8.63 -14.95 6.21
C THR A 36 9.14 -13.68 6.88
N ASP A 37 8.81 -13.51 8.17
CA ASP A 37 9.38 -12.45 9.01
C ASP A 37 10.81 -12.80 9.38
N ASN A 38 11.75 -11.96 8.99
CA ASN A 38 13.15 -12.05 9.38
C ASN A 38 13.56 -10.70 9.98
N ASP A 39 13.46 -10.61 11.32
CA ASP A 39 13.82 -9.43 12.12
C ASP A 39 13.17 -8.12 11.63
N GLY A 40 11.87 -8.16 11.33
CA GLY A 40 11.09 -6.99 10.90
C GLY A 40 11.15 -6.71 9.39
N ALA A 41 11.90 -7.52 8.62
CA ALA A 41 11.84 -7.53 7.17
C ALA A 41 11.03 -8.73 6.67
N VAL A 42 10.07 -8.49 5.79
CA VAL A 42 9.30 -9.57 5.14
C VAL A 42 10.04 -10.06 3.91
N THR A 43 10.36 -11.35 3.89
CA THR A 43 11.03 -12.04 2.78
C THR A 43 10.12 -13.13 2.21
N ASP A 44 10.44 -13.65 1.02
CA ASP A 44 9.67 -14.70 0.33
C ASP A 44 8.17 -14.37 0.18
N PHE A 45 7.87 -13.08 -0.01
CA PHE A 45 6.50 -12.61 -0.09
C PHE A 45 5.78 -13.23 -1.29
N THR A 46 4.66 -13.92 -1.01
CA THR A 46 3.80 -14.54 -2.00
C THR A 46 2.43 -13.87 -1.97
N PRO A 47 2.06 -13.09 -3.01
CA PRO A 47 0.77 -12.42 -3.06
C PRO A 47 -0.36 -13.44 -3.22
N ILE A 48 -1.39 -13.32 -2.39
CA ILE A 48 -2.65 -14.10 -2.47
C ILE A 48 -3.69 -13.29 -3.25
N ILE A 49 -3.75 -11.98 -3.00
CA ILE A 49 -4.60 -11.02 -3.71
C ILE A 49 -3.72 -9.90 -4.25
N SER A 50 -4.06 -9.43 -5.45
CA SER A 50 -3.52 -8.22 -6.04
C SER A 50 -4.65 -7.43 -6.66
N GLU A 51 -4.80 -6.17 -6.24
CA GLU A 51 -5.85 -5.27 -6.70
C GLU A 51 -5.25 -3.92 -7.09
N TYR A 52 -5.82 -3.30 -8.10
CA TYR A 52 -5.50 -1.92 -8.45
C TYR A 52 -6.49 -0.99 -7.77
N LYS A 53 -5.98 0.01 -7.06
CA LYS A 53 -6.74 1.06 -6.38
C LYS A 53 -6.52 2.37 -7.10
N TRP A 54 -7.63 3.03 -7.41
CA TRP A 54 -7.64 4.31 -8.10
C TRP A 54 -7.78 5.46 -7.12
N ILE A 55 -6.96 6.49 -7.29
CA ILE A 55 -7.01 7.73 -6.52
C ILE A 55 -7.19 8.89 -7.49
N GLU A 56 -8.29 9.61 -7.32
CA GLU A 56 -8.65 10.75 -8.16
C GLU A 56 -7.58 11.87 -8.12
N PRO A 57 -7.41 12.66 -9.19
CA PRO A 57 -6.35 13.66 -9.28
C PRO A 57 -6.27 14.64 -8.12
N THR A 58 -7.42 15.11 -7.62
CA THR A 58 -7.48 16.05 -6.49
C THR A 58 -6.95 15.42 -5.20
N ALA A 59 -7.34 14.17 -4.93
CA ALA A 59 -6.85 13.43 -3.77
C ALA A 59 -5.36 13.10 -3.91
N ALA A 60 -4.94 12.63 -5.08
CA ALA A 60 -3.54 12.34 -5.40
C ALA A 60 -2.64 13.57 -5.17
N LYS A 61 -3.05 14.75 -5.65
CA LYS A 61 -2.35 16.01 -5.42
C LYS A 61 -2.30 16.36 -3.92
N SER A 62 -3.40 16.14 -3.20
CA SER A 62 -3.49 16.44 -1.78
C SER A 62 -2.58 15.56 -0.93
N ILE A 63 -2.49 14.26 -1.22
CA ILE A 63 -1.68 13.32 -0.42
C ILE A 63 -0.19 13.46 -0.74
N LEU A 64 0.19 13.57 -2.03
CA LEU A 64 1.61 13.67 -2.41
C LEU A 64 2.17 15.07 -2.16
N GLY A 65 1.31 16.10 -2.12
CA GLY A 65 1.71 17.49 -1.87
C GLY A 65 1.88 17.85 -0.40
N GLN A 66 1.71 16.92 0.54
CA GLN A 66 1.87 17.20 1.97
C GLN A 66 3.32 17.55 2.31
N PRO A 67 3.56 18.48 3.25
CA PRO A 67 4.90 18.78 3.74
C PRO A 67 5.55 17.52 4.34
N LEU A 68 6.88 17.45 4.28
CA LEU A 68 7.63 16.36 4.91
C LEU A 68 7.49 16.42 6.43
N THR A 69 7.47 15.25 7.06
CA THR A 69 7.38 15.06 8.50
C THR A 69 8.65 14.41 9.06
N GLN A 70 8.75 14.24 10.38
CA GLN A 70 9.89 13.55 10.99
C GLN A 70 9.99 12.07 10.56
N ASP A 71 8.85 11.43 10.28
CA ASP A 71 8.79 10.02 9.84
C ASP A 71 9.29 9.84 8.39
N ASP A 72 9.49 10.92 7.65
CA ASP A 72 10.02 10.91 6.28
C ASP A 72 11.56 10.96 6.24
N ILE A 73 12.22 11.21 7.38
CA ILE A 73 13.67 11.33 7.45
C ILE A 73 14.33 9.99 7.09
N GLY A 74 15.23 10.03 6.11
CA GLY A 74 15.97 8.85 5.63
C GLY A 74 15.25 8.03 4.56
N LYS A 75 14.00 8.39 4.21
CA LYS A 75 13.25 7.78 3.11
C LYS A 75 13.49 8.50 1.79
N THR A 76 13.44 7.75 0.71
CA THR A 76 13.36 8.28 -0.66
C THR A 76 11.97 8.87 -0.92
N THR A 77 11.87 9.72 -1.94
CA THR A 77 10.56 10.26 -2.37
C THR A 77 9.57 9.15 -2.73
N GLU A 78 10.03 8.07 -3.35
CA GLU A 78 9.17 6.94 -3.71
C GLU A 78 8.61 6.21 -2.48
N GLU A 79 9.44 5.96 -1.46
CA GLU A 79 9.00 5.36 -0.19
C GLU A 79 7.98 6.25 0.51
N ILE A 80 8.21 7.56 0.55
CA ILE A 80 7.26 8.53 1.12
C ILE A 80 5.93 8.51 0.37
N ASP A 81 5.96 8.47 -0.96
CA ASP A 81 4.74 8.42 -1.78
C ASP A 81 3.97 7.11 -1.56
N LEU A 82 4.65 5.97 -1.50
CA LEU A 82 4.04 4.67 -1.21
C LEU A 82 3.38 4.65 0.18
N ASP A 83 4.05 5.19 1.20
CA ASP A 83 3.51 5.31 2.56
C ASP A 83 2.25 6.18 2.59
N ARG A 84 2.28 7.32 1.90
CA ARG A 84 1.13 8.25 1.80
C ARG A 84 -0.05 7.62 1.06
N ILE A 85 0.20 6.91 -0.03
CA ILE A 85 -0.82 6.16 -0.78
C ILE A 85 -1.43 5.07 0.09
N TYR A 86 -0.60 4.30 0.80
CA TYR A 86 -1.06 3.25 1.71
C TYR A 86 -1.96 3.84 2.81
N ALA A 87 -1.49 4.88 3.50
CA ALA A 87 -2.23 5.54 4.57
C ALA A 87 -3.58 6.09 4.09
N TYR A 88 -3.60 6.75 2.93
CA TYR A 88 -4.84 7.27 2.34
C TYR A 88 -5.84 6.16 2.03
N LEU A 89 -5.42 5.09 1.35
CA LEU A 89 -6.30 3.98 0.99
C LEU A 89 -6.87 3.27 2.22
N LYS A 90 -6.08 3.17 3.29
CA LYS A 90 -6.51 2.62 4.58
C LYS A 90 -7.53 3.53 5.26
N GLU A 91 -7.29 4.83 5.31
CA GLU A 91 -8.23 5.81 5.89
C GLU A 91 -9.58 5.81 5.15
N GLN A 92 -9.56 5.63 3.83
CA GLN A 92 -10.77 5.51 3.01
C GLN A 92 -11.46 4.13 3.10
N GLY A 93 -10.90 3.18 3.86
CA GLY A 93 -11.44 1.81 3.97
C GLY A 93 -11.35 0.99 2.67
N GLN A 94 -10.53 1.41 1.72
CA GLN A 94 -10.34 0.68 0.45
C GLN A 94 -9.39 -0.51 0.60
N ILE A 95 -8.59 -0.52 1.66
CA ILE A 95 -7.74 -1.62 2.12
C ILE A 95 -7.94 -1.83 3.62
N VAL A 96 -7.68 -3.04 4.11
CA VAL A 96 -8.19 -3.51 5.42
C VAL A 96 -7.14 -3.51 6.53
N ILE A 97 -5.85 -3.38 6.19
CA ILE A 97 -4.72 -3.52 7.13
C ILE A 97 -4.01 -2.20 7.32
#